data_AF-A0A7C1YKC0-F1
#
_entry.id   AF-A0A7C1YKC0-F1
#
_cell.length_a   1.000
_cell.length_b   1.000
_cell.length_c   1.000
_cell.angle_alpha   90.00
_cell.angle_beta   90.00
_cell.angle_gamma   90.00
#
_symmetry.space_group_name_H-M   'P 1'
#
loop_
_entity.id
_entity.type
_entity.pdbx_description
1 polymer ?
#
loop_
_entity_poly.entity_id
_entity_poly.type
_entity_poly.pdbx_seq_one_letter_code
_entity_poly.pdbx_strand_id
1 'polypeptide(L)'
;MNKEKDILSVENIAKRDIEKSKQFFFVGGVPVFDYMIDVEQDEIVRNTQNKAMFMDTKLFLPVGTILTGKTDTGEEIVINPFACADLMEIGGKHFYSLEFGGKQRQSRDIELAGSVDQVVGEMIEKIPDLIKSEKDIIKVEIKRPVKISLGGNNKNIIAAIASIYSSYGVPSLIDKISMFHPIFFDTGLELWNILQAEYGKLKVNTGDIEDVHIQGLVPRKGYVITVVKPDGTRHDRTILSNRTNEEKIGQERLLNHYQAIEKLLYESSKETDTYLVLNSLTNPEELRLVLHLLQVAYAMQVDTFFCLSNTFLNC
;
A
#
# COMPACT_ATOMS: atom_id res chain seq x y z
N MET A 1 17.62 14.40 -34.93
CA MET A 1 16.42 13.53 -34.87
C MET A 1 16.51 12.72 -33.59
N ASN A 2 15.94 13.26 -32.50
CA ASN A 2 15.82 12.56 -31.23
C ASN A 2 14.72 11.51 -31.38
N LYS A 3 15.10 10.22 -31.32
CA LYS A 3 14.14 9.17 -31.03
C LYS A 3 13.73 9.34 -29.57
N GLU A 4 12.51 9.79 -29.37
CA GLU A 4 11.82 9.71 -28.09
C GLU A 4 11.99 8.27 -27.57
N LYS A 5 12.54 8.16 -26.36
CA LYS A 5 12.47 6.94 -25.58
C LYS A 5 11.00 6.79 -25.21
N ASP A 6 10.27 6.06 -26.03
CA ASP A 6 8.90 5.65 -25.74
C ASP A 6 8.90 4.90 -24.41
N ILE A 7 8.42 5.56 -23.37
CA ILE A 7 7.83 4.89 -22.22
C ILE A 7 6.60 4.20 -22.80
N LEU A 8 6.72 2.90 -23.08
CA LEU A 8 5.63 2.07 -23.57
C LEU A 8 4.45 2.18 -22.60
N SER A 9 3.41 2.89 -23.00
CA SER A 9 2.13 2.85 -22.30
C SER A 9 1.55 1.46 -22.44
N VAL A 10 0.91 0.94 -21.38
CA VAL A 10 0.23 -0.37 -21.37
C VAL A 10 -0.78 -0.50 -22.53
N GLU A 11 -1.26 0.63 -23.05
CA GLU A 11 -2.11 0.73 -24.24
C GLU A 11 -1.44 0.23 -25.53
N ASN A 12 -0.13 0.35 -25.68
CA ASN A 12 0.61 -0.12 -26.87
C ASN A 12 0.82 -1.64 -26.85
N ILE A 13 0.87 -2.26 -25.68
CA ILE A 13 0.96 -3.73 -25.52
C ILE A 13 -0.36 -4.39 -25.92
N ALA A 14 -1.49 -3.78 -25.54
CA ALA A 14 -2.83 -4.28 -25.88
C ALA A 14 -3.13 -4.25 -27.39
N LYS A 15 -2.40 -3.46 -28.18
CA LYS A 15 -2.59 -3.34 -29.63
C LYS A 15 -1.76 -4.34 -30.46
N ARG A 16 -0.80 -5.07 -29.85
CA ARG A 16 0.01 -6.09 -30.55
C ARG A 16 -0.71 -7.44 -30.50
N ASP A 17 -0.97 -8.01 -31.69
CA ASP A 17 -1.58 -9.32 -31.96
C ASP A 17 -2.61 -9.80 -30.91
N ILE A 18 -3.84 -9.36 -31.14
CA ILE A 18 -5.01 -9.56 -30.27
C ILE A 18 -5.47 -11.04 -30.24
N GLU A 19 -4.97 -11.90 -31.13
CA GLU A 19 -5.42 -13.29 -31.24
C GLU A 19 -4.75 -14.27 -30.27
N LYS A 20 -3.56 -13.95 -29.75
CA LYS A 20 -2.78 -14.82 -28.86
C LYS A 20 -3.14 -14.66 -27.39
N SER A 21 -3.08 -15.76 -26.65
CA SER A 21 -3.15 -15.75 -25.19
C SER A 21 -2.03 -14.88 -24.62
N LYS A 22 -2.34 -14.15 -23.56
CA LYS A 22 -1.41 -13.25 -22.87
C LYS A 22 -1.33 -13.57 -21.40
N GLN A 23 -0.13 -13.53 -20.85
CA GLN A 23 0.13 -13.88 -19.47
C GLN A 23 0.97 -12.83 -18.78
N PHE A 24 0.50 -12.33 -17.65
CA PHE A 24 1.18 -11.32 -16.85
C PHE A 24 1.62 -11.91 -15.53
N PHE A 25 2.92 -11.85 -15.25
CA PHE A 25 3.51 -12.20 -13.96
C PHE A 25 3.87 -10.94 -13.21
N PHE A 26 3.08 -10.62 -12.19
CA PHE A 26 3.36 -9.55 -11.24
C PHE A 26 4.27 -10.09 -10.16
N VAL A 27 5.44 -9.47 -10.03
CA VAL A 27 6.47 -9.91 -9.09
C VAL A 27 6.62 -8.88 -7.99
N GLY A 28 6.76 -9.43 -6.80
CA GLY A 28 7.03 -8.70 -5.59
C GLY A 28 5.79 -8.41 -4.76
N GLY A 29 6.08 -8.11 -3.50
CA GLY A 29 5.25 -7.27 -2.67
C GLY A 29 4.39 -8.02 -1.67
N VAL A 30 4.45 -7.52 -0.43
CA VAL A 30 3.34 -7.63 0.52
C VAL A 30 2.27 -6.63 0.09
N PRO A 31 0.99 -7.03 0.00
CA PRO A 31 -0.10 -6.17 -0.43
C PRO A 31 -0.25 -4.94 0.47
N VAL A 32 -0.76 -3.85 -0.14
CA VAL A 32 -1.04 -2.58 0.54
C VAL A 32 -2.53 -2.44 0.75
N PHE A 33 -2.94 -2.07 1.95
CA PHE A 33 -4.31 -1.74 2.30
C PHE A 33 -4.37 -0.27 2.70
N ASP A 34 -5.13 0.51 1.95
CA ASP A 34 -5.39 1.91 2.24
C ASP A 34 -6.66 2.03 3.09
N TYR A 35 -6.49 2.53 4.30
CA TYR A 35 -7.54 2.91 5.25
C TYR A 35 -7.94 4.36 4.94
N MET A 36 -9.07 4.53 4.27
CA MET A 36 -9.55 5.83 3.81
C MET A 36 -10.28 6.54 4.96
N ILE A 37 -9.70 7.62 5.45
CA ILE A 37 -10.14 8.33 6.64
C ILE A 37 -10.52 9.76 6.26
N ASP A 38 -11.81 10.06 6.28
CA ASP A 38 -12.32 11.42 6.15
C ASP A 38 -12.51 11.99 7.57
N VAL A 39 -11.75 13.03 7.93
CA VAL A 39 -11.91 13.76 9.19
C VAL A 39 -12.44 15.16 8.91
N GLU A 40 -13.50 15.55 9.61
CA GLU A 40 -14.05 16.90 9.52
C GLU A 40 -13.11 17.91 10.18
N GLN A 41 -12.81 19.01 9.50
CA GLN A 41 -11.97 20.08 10.04
C GLN A 41 -12.53 20.63 11.36
N ASP A 42 -13.85 20.77 11.45
CA ASP A 42 -14.53 21.25 12.66
C ASP A 42 -14.34 20.30 13.84
N GLU A 43 -14.26 18.99 13.61
CA GLU A 43 -13.97 18.01 14.67
C GLU A 43 -12.53 18.13 15.16
N ILE A 44 -11.56 18.32 14.27
CA ILE A 44 -10.17 18.58 14.65
C ILE A 44 -10.11 19.87 15.48
N VAL A 45 -10.68 20.96 14.98
CA VAL A 45 -10.64 22.28 15.63
C VAL A 45 -11.34 22.24 17.00
N ARG A 46 -12.52 21.62 17.10
CA ARG A 46 -13.27 21.51 18.35
C ARG A 46 -12.52 20.72 19.41
N ASN A 47 -12.06 19.50 19.07
CA ASN A 47 -11.40 18.62 20.03
C ASN A 47 -10.01 19.12 20.43
N THR A 48 -9.29 19.79 19.52
CA THR A 48 -8.01 20.44 19.83
C THR A 48 -8.18 21.81 20.50
N GLN A 49 -9.40 22.28 20.76
CA GLN A 49 -9.70 23.59 21.35
C GLN A 49 -9.07 24.75 20.55
N ASN A 50 -9.19 24.72 19.22
CA ASN A 50 -8.60 25.67 18.28
C ASN A 50 -7.06 25.72 18.29
N LYS A 51 -6.39 24.69 18.84
CA LYS A 51 -4.91 24.64 18.85
C LYS A 51 -4.33 24.06 17.56
N ALA A 52 -5.10 23.26 16.80
CA ALA A 52 -4.64 22.78 15.50
C ALA A 52 -4.43 23.95 14.52
N MET A 53 -3.38 23.88 13.71
CA MET A 53 -3.08 24.89 12.70
C MET A 53 -3.08 24.26 11.31
N PHE A 54 -3.79 24.91 10.39
CA PHE A 54 -3.86 24.53 8.98
C PHE A 54 -3.04 25.54 8.18
N MET A 55 -1.98 25.08 7.54
CA MET A 55 -1.19 25.81 6.56
C MET A 55 -1.39 25.18 5.18
N ASP A 56 -1.04 25.90 4.12
CA ASP A 56 -1.30 25.48 2.73
C ASP A 56 -0.86 24.05 2.43
N THR A 57 0.30 23.63 2.95
CA THR A 57 0.89 22.30 2.72
C THR A 57 0.95 21.42 3.98
N LYS A 58 0.54 21.92 5.15
CA LYS A 58 0.75 21.23 6.42
C LYS A 58 -0.42 21.36 7.39
N LEU A 59 -0.64 20.29 8.14
CA LEU A 59 -1.49 20.25 9.32
C LEU A 59 -0.61 20.07 10.56
N PHE A 60 -0.73 21.00 11.50
CA PHE A 60 -0.11 20.89 12.82
C PHE A 60 -1.16 20.49 13.84
N LEU A 61 -1.03 19.26 14.37
CA LEU A 61 -1.88 18.76 15.45
C LEU A 61 -1.15 18.89 16.78
N PRO A 62 -1.79 19.35 17.87
CA PRO A 62 -1.15 19.36 19.18
C PRO A 62 -0.67 17.95 19.56
N VAL A 63 0.49 17.85 20.19
CA VAL A 63 0.96 16.58 20.75
C VAL A 63 -0.08 16.04 21.73
N GLY A 64 -0.35 14.73 21.65
CA GLY A 64 -1.44 14.03 22.34
C GLY A 64 -2.63 13.72 21.44
N THR A 65 -2.69 14.29 20.23
CA THR A 65 -3.79 14.02 19.29
C THR A 65 -3.73 12.60 18.72
N ILE A 66 -4.80 11.83 18.91
CA ILE A 66 -5.04 10.54 18.25
C ILE A 66 -6.35 10.59 17.46
N LEU A 67 -6.44 9.81 16.38
CA LEU A 67 -7.68 9.67 15.62
C LEU A 67 -8.38 8.37 16.04
N THR A 68 -9.67 8.42 16.34
CA THR A 68 -10.44 7.26 16.80
C THR A 68 -11.69 7.09 15.97
N GLY A 69 -12.03 5.87 15.55
CA GLY A 69 -13.25 5.61 14.81
C GLY A 69 -13.54 4.13 14.68
N LYS A 70 -14.32 3.78 13.66
CA LYS A 70 -14.61 2.39 13.30
C LYS A 70 -14.38 2.15 11.82
N THR A 71 -13.96 0.94 11.46
CA THR A 71 -13.95 0.46 10.08
C THR A 71 -15.38 0.24 9.58
N ASP A 72 -15.54 0.01 8.28
CA ASP A 72 -16.78 -0.45 7.69
C ASP A 72 -17.24 -1.84 8.16
N THR A 73 -16.33 -2.66 8.69
CA THR A 73 -16.63 -3.93 9.38
C THR A 73 -17.06 -3.73 10.84
N GLY A 74 -16.97 -2.51 11.37
CA GLY A 74 -17.32 -2.16 12.74
C GLY A 74 -16.21 -2.35 13.77
N GLU A 75 -15.02 -2.78 13.34
CA GLU A 75 -13.82 -2.87 14.16
C GLU A 75 -13.39 -1.47 14.63
N GLU A 76 -13.05 -1.34 15.91
CA GLU A 76 -12.52 -0.08 16.42
C GLU A 76 -11.10 0.17 15.89
N ILE A 77 -10.84 1.41 15.51
CA ILE A 77 -9.54 1.81 15.00
C ILE A 77 -9.07 3.07 15.72
N VAL A 78 -7.84 3.01 16.24
CA VAL A 78 -7.12 4.14 16.80
C VAL A 78 -5.86 4.34 15.98
N ILE A 79 -5.60 5.57 15.56
CA ILE A 79 -4.44 5.93 14.76
C ILE A 79 -3.63 6.94 15.54
N ASN A 80 -2.33 6.69 15.63
CA ASN A 80 -1.36 7.49 16.36
C ASN A 80 -0.45 8.27 15.39
N PRO A 81 -0.76 9.55 15.09
CA PRO A 81 0.11 10.39 14.26
C PRO A 81 1.56 10.43 14.74
N PHE A 82 1.81 10.30 16.05
CA PHE A 82 3.16 10.34 16.61
C PHE A 82 4.08 9.23 16.06
N ALA A 83 3.54 8.09 15.64
CA ALA A 83 4.35 7.00 15.08
C ALA A 83 5.07 7.39 13.77
N CYS A 84 4.50 8.35 13.02
CA CYS A 84 5.00 8.76 11.70
C CYS A 84 5.42 10.24 11.61
N ALA A 85 4.76 11.13 12.35
CA ALA A 85 4.89 12.58 12.17
C ALA A 85 6.12 13.16 12.87
N ASP A 86 6.75 14.18 12.28
CA ASP A 86 7.79 14.93 12.98
C ASP A 86 7.20 15.80 14.09
N LEU A 87 7.97 16.00 15.17
CA LEU A 87 7.63 16.96 16.22
C LEU A 87 8.21 18.32 15.85
N MET A 88 7.36 19.35 15.89
CA MET A 88 7.76 20.73 15.68
C MET A 88 7.35 21.59 16.87
N GLU A 89 8.24 22.45 17.31
CA GLU A 89 7.96 23.43 18.37
C GLU A 89 7.58 24.78 17.75
N ILE A 90 6.42 25.31 18.12
CA ILE A 90 5.91 26.61 17.67
C ILE A 90 5.45 27.38 18.92
N GLY A 91 6.15 28.47 19.24
CA GLY A 91 5.83 29.32 20.38
C GLY A 91 5.82 28.59 21.73
N GLY A 92 6.78 27.67 21.96
CA GLY A 92 6.89 26.90 23.20
C GLY A 92 5.95 25.70 23.30
N LYS A 93 5.21 25.36 22.23
CA LYS A 93 4.28 24.23 22.19
C LYS A 93 4.67 23.24 21.09
N HIS A 94 4.49 21.96 21.36
CA HIS A 94 4.83 20.88 20.44
C HIS A 94 3.63 20.45 19.60
N PHE A 95 3.88 20.19 18.31
CA PHE A 95 2.90 19.74 17.34
C PHE A 95 3.43 18.58 16.50
N TYR A 96 2.54 17.68 16.10
CA TYR A 96 2.77 16.76 14.98
C TYR A 96 2.68 17.55 13.67
N SER A 97 3.74 17.50 12.86
CA SER A 97 3.76 18.07 11.52
C SER A 97 3.33 17.03 10.50
N LEU A 98 2.12 17.16 9.97
CA LEU A 98 1.58 16.32 8.90
C LEU A 98 1.62 17.07 7.57
N GLU A 99 2.19 16.46 6.54
CA GLU A 99 2.29 17.06 5.21
C GLU A 99 1.12 16.61 4.33
N PHE A 100 0.39 17.58 3.76
CA PHE A 100 -0.64 17.31 2.77
C PHE A 100 -0.01 16.93 1.43
N GLY A 101 -0.55 15.90 0.78
CA GLY A 101 0.02 15.30 -0.44
C GLY A 101 1.21 14.37 -0.18
N GLY A 102 1.69 14.28 1.05
CA GLY A 102 2.86 13.50 1.45
C GLY A 102 2.54 12.08 1.94
N LYS A 103 3.58 11.23 1.96
CA LYS A 103 3.57 9.93 2.63
C LYS A 103 4.63 9.93 3.73
N GLN A 104 4.21 9.73 4.97
CA GLN A 104 5.04 9.67 6.17
C GLN A 104 5.13 8.23 6.65
N ARG A 105 6.35 7.69 6.75
CA ARG A 105 6.58 6.31 7.19
C ARG A 105 6.76 6.27 8.69
N GLN A 106 6.25 5.22 9.32
CA GLN A 106 6.51 4.95 10.73
C GLN A 106 8.02 4.84 10.96
N SER A 107 8.53 5.78 11.74
CA SER A 107 9.96 5.92 12.04
C SER A 107 10.28 5.67 13.51
N ARG A 108 9.25 5.65 14.36
CA ARG A 108 9.38 5.45 15.79
C ARG A 108 8.97 4.04 16.19
N ASP A 109 9.59 3.56 17.26
CA ASP A 109 9.31 2.28 17.90
C ASP A 109 8.08 2.38 18.82
N ILE A 110 6.94 2.68 18.19
CA ILE A 110 5.58 2.75 18.77
C ILE A 110 4.59 2.33 17.69
N GLU A 111 3.46 1.77 18.09
CA GLU A 111 2.42 1.34 17.18
C GLU A 111 1.72 2.53 16.52
N LEU A 112 1.52 2.40 15.20
CA LEU A 112 0.77 3.39 14.42
C LEU A 112 -0.74 3.22 14.63
N ALA A 113 -1.20 2.01 14.93
CA ALA A 113 -2.59 1.73 15.26
C ALA A 113 -2.72 0.56 16.24
N GLY A 114 -3.73 0.59 17.09
CA GLY A 114 -3.97 -0.42 18.11
C GLY A 114 -5.21 -0.10 18.95
N SER A 115 -5.28 -0.65 20.16
CA SER A 115 -6.31 -0.23 21.13
C SER A 115 -5.98 1.15 21.72
N VAL A 116 -7.00 1.84 22.26
CA VAL A 116 -6.80 3.14 22.92
C VAL A 116 -5.79 3.01 24.06
N ASP A 117 -5.96 2.02 24.93
CA ASP A 117 -5.10 1.82 26.10
C ASP A 117 -3.66 1.54 25.71
N GLN A 118 -3.45 0.74 24.66
CA GLN A 118 -2.10 0.45 24.14
C GLN A 118 -1.44 1.73 23.61
N VAL A 119 -2.11 2.45 22.72
CA VAL A 119 -1.56 3.66 22.09
C VAL A 119 -1.25 4.73 23.15
N VAL A 120 -2.16 4.95 24.09
CA VAL A 120 -1.97 5.93 25.16
C VAL A 120 -0.84 5.52 26.10
N GLY A 121 -0.76 4.24 26.47
CA GLY A 121 0.32 3.70 27.30
C GLY A 121 1.69 3.93 26.66
N GLU A 122 1.84 3.60 25.37
CA GLU A 122 3.08 3.82 24.62
C GLU A 122 3.46 5.31 24.52
N MET A 123 2.48 6.20 24.35
CA MET A 123 2.74 7.64 24.31
C MET A 123 3.24 8.17 25.66
N ILE A 124 2.62 7.76 26.77
CA ILE A 124 3.05 8.15 28.13
C ILE A 124 4.48 7.63 28.39
N GLU A 125 4.79 6.41 27.96
CA GLU A 125 6.12 5.82 28.14
C GLU A 125 7.19 6.54 27.31
N LYS A 126 6.89 6.88 26.05
CA LYS A 126 7.90 7.35 25.10
C LYS A 126 8.08 8.88 25.08
N ILE A 127 7.08 9.65 25.50
CA ILE A 127 7.15 11.11 25.60
C ILE A 127 6.57 11.65 26.92
N PRO A 128 7.07 11.18 28.09
CA PRO A 128 6.52 11.52 29.40
C PRO A 128 6.58 13.02 29.74
N ASP A 129 7.52 13.75 29.13
CA ASP A 129 7.65 15.20 29.31
C ASP A 129 6.50 15.99 28.66
N LEU A 130 5.91 15.43 27.59
CA LEU A 130 4.82 16.05 26.84
C LEU A 130 3.45 15.44 27.18
N ILE A 131 3.40 14.15 27.49
CA ILE A 131 2.19 13.38 27.80
C ILE A 131 2.38 12.67 29.14
N LYS A 132 1.75 13.18 30.20
CA LYS A 132 1.92 12.67 31.58
C LYS A 132 0.84 11.67 31.95
N SER A 133 -0.32 11.77 31.32
CA SER A 133 -1.48 10.93 31.61
C SER A 133 -2.47 10.91 30.45
N GLU A 134 -3.49 10.06 30.53
CA GLU A 134 -4.58 10.02 29.55
C GLU A 134 -5.29 11.39 29.40
N LYS A 135 -5.25 12.25 30.43
CA LYS A 135 -5.86 13.60 30.35
C LYS A 135 -5.19 14.53 29.33
N ASP A 136 -3.96 14.21 28.93
CA ASP A 136 -3.21 14.96 27.93
C ASP A 136 -3.52 14.48 26.49
N ILE A 137 -4.30 13.41 26.35
CA ILE A 137 -4.70 12.83 25.07
C ILE A 137 -5.91 13.58 24.51
N ILE A 138 -5.82 13.93 23.22
CA ILE A 138 -6.87 14.60 22.47
C ILE A 138 -7.43 13.58 21.47
N LYS A 139 -8.65 13.09 21.71
CA LYS A 139 -9.31 12.14 20.82
C LYS A 139 -10.08 12.92 19.76
N VAL A 140 -9.70 12.76 18.49
CA VAL A 140 -10.44 13.30 17.34
C VAL A 140 -11.23 12.16 16.72
N GLU A 141 -12.55 12.29 16.72
CA GLU A 141 -13.44 11.25 16.21
C GLU A 141 -13.55 11.26 14.68
N ILE A 142 -13.36 10.09 14.08
CA ILE A 142 -13.66 9.81 12.68
C ILE A 142 -15.13 9.38 12.61
N LYS A 143 -16.01 10.33 12.28
CA LYS A 143 -17.47 10.09 12.26
C LYS A 143 -17.92 9.11 11.19
N ARG A 144 -17.21 9.07 10.06
CA ARG A 144 -17.55 8.19 8.95
C ARG A 144 -16.79 6.88 9.07
N PRO A 145 -17.41 5.72 8.77
CA PRO A 145 -16.71 4.46 8.76
C PRO A 145 -15.47 4.51 7.85
N VAL A 146 -14.33 4.08 8.40
CA VAL A 146 -13.07 3.99 7.67
C VAL A 146 -13.19 2.87 6.64
N LYS A 147 -13.10 3.23 5.36
CA LYS A 147 -13.16 2.24 4.28
C LYS A 147 -11.80 1.63 4.07
N ILE A 148 -11.72 0.31 4.11
CA ILE A 148 -10.49 -0.41 3.81
C ILE A 148 -10.55 -0.80 2.34
N SER A 149 -9.52 -0.42 1.59
CA SER A 149 -9.40 -0.81 0.19
C SER A 149 -8.02 -1.37 -0.07
N LEU A 150 -7.96 -2.38 -0.94
CA LEU A 150 -6.68 -2.79 -1.48
C LEU A 150 -6.11 -1.61 -2.30
N GLY A 151 -4.90 -1.19 -1.94
CA GLY A 151 -4.20 -0.04 -2.49
C GLY A 151 -2.92 -0.42 -3.22
N GLY A 152 -2.10 0.59 -3.50
CA GLY A 152 -0.80 0.42 -4.14
C GLY A 152 -0.84 0.20 -5.66
N ASN A 153 0.34 0.25 -6.26
CA ASN A 153 0.49 0.29 -7.72
C ASN A 153 0.04 -1.02 -8.40
N ASN A 154 0.21 -2.18 -7.75
CA ASN A 154 -0.08 -3.49 -8.35
C ASN A 154 -1.56 -3.63 -8.71
N LYS A 155 -2.46 -3.32 -7.76
CA LYS A 155 -3.90 -3.34 -8.02
C LYS A 155 -4.29 -2.39 -9.16
N ASN A 156 -3.72 -1.18 -9.17
CA ASN A 156 -4.06 -0.17 -10.18
C ASN A 156 -3.66 -0.62 -11.59
N ILE A 157 -2.50 -1.26 -11.75
CA ILE A 157 -2.04 -1.78 -13.05
C ILE A 157 -2.89 -2.96 -13.50
N ILE A 158 -3.16 -3.91 -12.60
CA ILE A 158 -4.04 -5.06 -12.87
C ILE A 158 -5.42 -4.58 -13.32
N ALA A 159 -6.02 -3.63 -12.60
CA ALA A 159 -7.31 -3.05 -12.93
C ALA A 159 -7.30 -2.31 -14.28
N ALA A 160 -6.23 -1.57 -14.58
CA ALA A 160 -6.07 -0.88 -15.87
C ALA A 160 -5.99 -1.89 -17.02
N ILE A 161 -5.20 -2.96 -16.88
CA ILE A 161 -5.11 -4.02 -17.88
C ILE A 161 -6.49 -4.66 -18.08
N ALA A 162 -7.18 -5.05 -17.00
CA ALA A 162 -8.51 -5.65 -17.08
C ALA A 162 -9.54 -4.72 -17.77
N SER A 163 -9.47 -3.41 -17.51
CA SER A 163 -10.36 -2.41 -18.11
C SER A 163 -10.11 -2.24 -19.62
N ILE A 164 -8.85 -2.20 -20.05
CA ILE A 164 -8.48 -2.10 -21.47
C ILE A 164 -9.15 -3.22 -22.27
N TYR A 165 -9.00 -4.48 -21.85
CA TYR A 165 -9.57 -5.61 -22.58
C TYR A 165 -11.10 -5.69 -22.52
N SER A 166 -11.70 -5.19 -21.43
CA SER A 166 -13.16 -5.04 -21.34
C SER A 166 -13.68 -3.95 -22.30
N SER A 167 -12.97 -2.84 -22.43
CA SER A 167 -13.38 -1.66 -23.20
C SER A 167 -13.35 -1.86 -24.72
N TYR A 168 -12.48 -2.72 -25.22
CA TYR A 168 -12.43 -3.06 -26.65
C TYR A 168 -13.63 -3.90 -27.12
N GLY A 169 -14.57 -4.25 -26.24
CA GLY A 169 -15.81 -4.91 -26.62
C GLY A 169 -15.62 -6.34 -27.12
N VAL A 170 -14.53 -7.00 -26.73
CA VAL A 170 -14.25 -8.39 -27.10
C VAL A 170 -14.15 -9.27 -25.84
N PRO A 171 -15.28 -9.61 -25.18
CA PRO A 171 -15.30 -10.43 -23.98
C PRO A 171 -14.54 -11.76 -24.13
N SER A 172 -14.52 -12.34 -25.33
CA SER A 172 -13.79 -13.58 -25.63
C SER A 172 -12.27 -13.47 -25.53
N LEU A 173 -11.71 -12.25 -25.44
CA LEU A 173 -10.29 -12.03 -25.19
C LEU A 173 -9.94 -11.98 -23.71
N ILE A 174 -10.89 -11.67 -22.84
CA ILE A 174 -10.65 -11.66 -21.39
C ILE A 174 -10.26 -13.07 -20.93
N ASP A 175 -10.88 -14.10 -21.50
CA ASP A 175 -10.57 -15.49 -21.18
C ASP A 175 -9.22 -15.96 -21.74
N LYS A 176 -8.59 -15.17 -22.62
CA LYS A 176 -7.24 -15.40 -23.14
C LYS A 176 -6.16 -14.71 -22.29
N ILE A 177 -6.53 -14.02 -21.21
CA ILE A 177 -5.60 -13.31 -20.35
C ILE A 177 -5.52 -14.02 -19.01
N SER A 178 -4.30 -14.32 -18.60
CA SER A 178 -4.02 -14.86 -17.27
C SER A 178 -3.13 -13.88 -16.50
N MET A 179 -3.53 -13.57 -15.28
CA MET A 179 -2.77 -12.71 -14.37
C MET A 179 -2.33 -13.53 -13.17
N PHE A 180 -1.02 -13.54 -12.90
CA PHE A 180 -0.42 -14.21 -11.77
C PHE A 180 0.24 -13.17 -10.88
N HIS A 181 -0.15 -13.13 -9.62
CA HIS A 181 0.51 -12.32 -8.60
C HIS A 181 0.67 -13.14 -7.33
N PRO A 182 1.68 -14.03 -7.28
CA PRO A 182 1.92 -14.83 -6.10
C PRO A 182 2.47 -13.89 -5.00
N ILE A 183 1.60 -13.50 -4.08
CA ILE A 183 1.93 -12.54 -3.02
C ILE A 183 2.36 -13.28 -1.76
N PHE A 184 3.12 -12.62 -0.88
CA PHE A 184 3.29 -13.10 0.49
C PHE A 184 2.26 -12.43 1.41
N PHE A 185 1.55 -13.23 2.20
CA PHE A 185 0.50 -12.73 3.08
C PHE A 185 0.29 -13.60 4.32
N ASP A 186 -0.15 -13.02 5.43
CA ASP A 186 -0.72 -13.82 6.52
C ASP A 186 -2.21 -14.09 6.24
N THR A 187 -2.51 -15.25 5.67
CA THR A 187 -3.89 -15.65 5.33
C THR A 187 -4.81 -15.84 6.56
N GLY A 188 -4.28 -15.78 7.79
CA GLY A 188 -5.08 -15.74 9.01
C GLY A 188 -5.70 -14.37 9.32
N LEU A 189 -5.28 -13.31 8.62
CA LEU A 189 -5.84 -11.96 8.80
C LEU A 189 -7.16 -11.79 8.04
N GLU A 190 -8.11 -11.04 8.61
CA GLU A 190 -9.38 -10.71 7.93
C GLU A 190 -9.17 -9.99 6.59
N LEU A 191 -8.08 -9.21 6.49
CA LEU A 191 -7.64 -8.53 5.26
C LEU A 191 -7.42 -9.49 4.08
N TRP A 192 -7.19 -10.79 4.34
CA TRP A 192 -7.11 -11.80 3.29
C TRP A 192 -8.40 -11.90 2.47
N ASN A 193 -9.56 -11.79 3.13
CA ASN A 193 -10.86 -11.86 2.47
C ASN A 193 -11.07 -10.68 1.52
N ILE A 194 -10.62 -9.48 1.92
CA ILE A 194 -10.66 -8.28 1.08
C ILE A 194 -9.76 -8.49 -0.14
N LEU A 195 -8.54 -9.03 0.06
CA LEU A 195 -7.63 -9.32 -1.03
C LEU A 195 -8.21 -10.31 -2.03
N GLN A 196 -8.70 -11.46 -1.55
CA GLN A 196 -9.29 -12.50 -2.38
C GLN A 196 -10.50 -11.98 -3.16
N ALA A 197 -11.37 -11.18 -2.53
CA ALA A 197 -12.52 -10.58 -3.20
C ALA A 197 -12.09 -9.61 -4.31
N GLU A 198 -11.11 -8.74 -4.05
CA GLU A 198 -10.64 -7.75 -5.02
C GLU A 198 -9.87 -8.38 -6.18
N TYR A 199 -8.95 -9.31 -5.88
CA TYR A 199 -8.17 -10.02 -6.90
C TYR A 199 -9.03 -11.01 -7.70
N GLY A 200 -10.01 -11.64 -7.06
CA GLY A 200 -10.98 -12.53 -7.71
C GLY A 200 -11.84 -11.82 -8.75
N LYS A 201 -12.27 -10.57 -8.49
CA LYS A 201 -12.98 -9.73 -9.49
C LYS A 201 -12.15 -9.52 -10.76
N LEU A 202 -10.83 -9.53 -10.62
CA LEU A 202 -9.85 -9.31 -11.69
C LEU A 202 -9.29 -10.63 -12.26
N LYS A 203 -9.82 -11.79 -11.82
CA LYS A 203 -9.34 -13.13 -12.18
C LYS A 203 -7.83 -13.33 -11.95
N VAL A 204 -7.28 -12.71 -10.92
CA VAL A 204 -5.85 -12.83 -10.57
C VAL A 204 -5.62 -14.11 -9.79
N ASN A 205 -4.68 -14.93 -10.25
CA ASN A 205 -4.19 -16.09 -9.51
C ASN A 205 -3.13 -15.65 -8.49
N THR A 206 -3.43 -15.78 -7.20
CA THR A 206 -2.52 -15.44 -6.10
C THR A 206 -1.57 -16.58 -5.71
N GLY A 207 -1.65 -17.74 -6.33
CA GLY A 207 -0.96 -18.96 -5.88
C GLY A 207 -1.69 -19.70 -4.76
N ASP A 208 -1.13 -20.85 -4.38
CA ASP A 208 -1.69 -21.73 -3.35
C ASP A 208 -1.46 -21.17 -1.95
N ILE A 209 -2.41 -21.41 -1.04
CA ILE A 209 -2.40 -20.86 0.33
C ILE A 209 -1.12 -21.25 1.08
N GLU A 210 -0.63 -22.48 0.91
CA GLU A 210 0.55 -22.99 1.60
C GLU A 210 1.84 -22.24 1.20
N ASP A 211 1.89 -21.77 -0.04
CA ASP A 211 3.03 -21.06 -0.62
C ASP A 211 3.02 -19.57 -0.22
N VAL A 212 1.83 -18.96 -0.19
CA VAL A 212 1.68 -17.53 0.11
C VAL A 212 1.61 -17.22 1.60
N HIS A 213 1.18 -18.18 2.44
CA HIS A 213 0.96 -17.96 3.85
C HIS A 213 2.28 -17.77 4.62
N ILE A 214 2.44 -16.60 5.24
CA ILE A 214 3.53 -16.27 6.16
C ILE A 214 2.93 -15.84 7.49
N GLN A 215 2.96 -16.71 8.49
CA GLN A 215 2.39 -16.46 9.81
C GLN A 215 3.00 -15.21 10.47
N GLY A 216 2.14 -14.29 10.92
CA GLY A 216 2.51 -13.04 11.58
C GLY A 216 3.23 -12.05 10.66
N LEU A 217 3.03 -12.16 9.34
CA LEU A 217 3.45 -11.13 8.40
C LEU A 217 2.50 -9.93 8.50
N VAL A 218 3.06 -8.76 8.77
CA VAL A 218 2.32 -7.52 8.91
C VAL A 218 2.17 -6.90 7.52
N PRO A 219 0.94 -6.78 6.99
CA PRO A 219 0.74 -6.17 5.70
C PRO A 219 0.99 -4.67 5.74
N ARG A 220 1.21 -4.08 4.56
CA ARG A 220 1.32 -2.64 4.45
C ARG A 220 -0.04 -2.02 4.64
N LYS A 221 -0.12 -1.07 5.55
CA LYS A 221 -1.29 -0.28 5.84
C LYS A 221 -0.95 1.19 5.60
N GLY A 222 -1.70 1.84 4.73
CA GLY A 222 -1.68 3.28 4.53
C GLY A 222 -2.91 3.91 5.16
N TYR A 223 -2.76 4.67 6.23
CA TYR A 223 -3.86 5.47 6.80
C TYR A 223 -3.93 6.79 6.03
N VAL A 224 -4.85 6.84 5.06
CA VAL A 224 -5.03 7.96 4.13
C VAL A 224 -5.99 8.96 4.75
N ILE A 225 -5.44 9.97 5.39
CA ILE A 225 -6.19 11.00 6.10
C ILE A 225 -6.50 12.15 5.15
N THR A 226 -7.79 12.42 4.96
CA THR A 226 -8.32 13.54 4.20
C THR A 226 -9.08 14.45 5.15
N VAL A 227 -8.67 15.72 5.22
CA VAL A 227 -9.40 16.74 6.00
C VAL A 227 -10.50 17.34 5.11
N VAL A 228 -11.74 17.24 5.57
CA VAL A 228 -12.91 17.81 4.91
C VAL A 228 -13.27 19.14 5.56
N LYS A 229 -13.27 20.22 4.76
CA LYS A 229 -13.62 21.56 5.21
C LYS A 229 -15.15 21.72 5.35
N PRO A 230 -15.63 22.74 6.09
CA PRO A 230 -17.07 22.99 6.27
C PRO A 230 -17.82 23.27 4.95
N ASP A 231 -17.15 23.84 3.95
CA ASP A 231 -17.70 24.09 2.61
C ASP A 231 -17.75 22.83 1.72
N GLY A 232 -17.30 21.68 2.23
CA GLY A 232 -17.23 20.40 1.52
C GLY A 232 -15.98 20.22 0.67
N THR A 233 -15.11 21.23 0.57
CA THR A 233 -13.80 21.08 -0.09
C THR A 233 -12.86 20.20 0.75
N ARG A 234 -11.84 19.63 0.12
CA ARG A 234 -10.91 18.69 0.74
C ARG A 234 -9.49 19.23 0.67
N HIS A 235 -8.73 19.06 1.75
CA HIS A 235 -7.27 19.17 1.67
C HIS A 235 -6.68 17.96 0.95
N ASP A 236 -5.48 18.12 0.40
CA ASP A 236 -4.73 17.00 -0.14
C ASP A 236 -4.49 15.94 0.94
N ARG A 237 -4.56 14.67 0.55
CA ARG A 237 -4.44 13.53 1.47
C ARG A 237 -3.04 13.46 2.08
N THR A 238 -2.95 13.16 3.37
CA THR A 238 -1.71 12.73 4.01
C THR A 238 -1.77 11.22 4.27
N ILE A 239 -0.67 10.51 4.07
CA ILE A 239 -0.63 9.05 4.22
C ILE A 239 0.34 8.70 5.34
N LEU A 240 -0.17 8.11 6.42
CA LEU A 240 0.66 7.51 7.46
C LEU A 240 0.81 6.01 7.16
N SER A 241 2.03 5.52 6.96
CA SER A 241 2.24 4.10 6.65
C SER A 241 2.97 3.37 7.75
N ASN A 242 2.46 2.21 8.14
CA ASN A 242 3.08 1.38 9.16
C ASN A 242 4.44 0.84 8.72
N ARG A 243 5.24 0.44 9.70
CA ARG A 243 6.40 -0.41 9.50
C ARG A 243 5.94 -1.84 9.24
N THR A 244 6.56 -2.49 8.26
CA THR A 244 6.35 -3.90 7.94
C THR A 244 7.47 -4.77 8.51
N ASN A 245 7.28 -6.08 8.49
CA ASN A 245 8.26 -7.09 8.90
C ASN A 245 8.56 -8.10 7.78
N GLU A 246 8.73 -7.61 6.56
CA GLU A 246 8.90 -8.44 5.35
C GLU A 246 10.19 -9.26 5.37
N GLU A 247 11.16 -8.88 6.20
CA GLU A 247 12.37 -9.65 6.50
C GLU A 247 12.08 -10.99 7.19
N LYS A 248 10.88 -11.16 7.75
CA LYS A 248 10.43 -12.43 8.32
C LYS A 248 10.23 -13.52 7.26
N ILE A 249 10.07 -13.14 5.98
CA ILE A 249 9.94 -14.10 4.88
C ILE A 249 11.31 -14.78 4.70
N GLY A 250 11.38 -16.08 4.97
CA GLY A 250 12.63 -16.82 4.93
C GLY A 250 13.25 -16.86 3.53
N GLN A 251 14.58 -16.79 3.46
CA GLN A 251 15.33 -16.79 2.19
C GLN A 251 15.02 -18.00 1.32
N GLU A 252 14.89 -19.19 1.91
CA GLU A 252 14.54 -20.42 1.18
C GLU A 252 13.14 -20.31 0.55
N ARG A 253 12.16 -19.74 1.27
CA ARG A 253 10.82 -19.51 0.72
C ARG A 253 10.86 -18.50 -0.43
N LEU A 254 11.59 -17.40 -0.28
CA LEU A 254 11.80 -16.44 -1.36
C LEU A 254 12.45 -17.11 -2.57
N LEU A 255 13.52 -17.88 -2.38
CA LEU A 255 14.19 -18.59 -3.46
C LEU A 255 13.25 -19.53 -4.20
N ASN A 256 12.54 -20.41 -3.46
CA ASN A 256 11.60 -21.37 -4.04
C ASN A 256 10.49 -20.67 -4.82
N HIS A 257 9.95 -19.58 -4.28
CA HIS A 257 8.93 -18.77 -4.93
C HIS A 257 9.41 -18.18 -6.26
N TYR A 258 10.59 -17.55 -6.27
CA TYR A 258 11.15 -16.95 -7.47
C TYR A 258 11.57 -18.00 -8.51
N GLN A 259 12.04 -19.17 -8.07
CA GLN A 259 12.29 -20.32 -8.96
C GLN A 259 11.01 -20.87 -9.58
N ALA A 260 9.89 -20.88 -8.85
CA ALA A 260 8.60 -21.26 -9.40
C ALA A 260 8.14 -20.28 -10.49
N ILE A 261 8.30 -18.97 -10.27
CA ILE A 261 8.02 -17.95 -11.30
C ILE A 261 8.94 -18.17 -12.51
N GLU A 262 10.23 -18.40 -12.28
CA GLU A 262 11.21 -18.67 -13.34
C GLU A 262 10.79 -19.85 -14.21
N LYS A 263 10.43 -20.98 -13.59
CA LYS A 263 9.94 -22.18 -14.29
C LYS A 263 8.69 -21.86 -15.12
N LEU A 264 7.75 -21.11 -14.55
CA LEU A 264 6.54 -20.71 -15.25
C LEU A 264 6.83 -19.79 -16.44
N LEU A 265 7.84 -18.90 -16.35
CA LEU A 265 8.29 -18.09 -17.49
C LEU A 265 8.87 -18.95 -18.61
N TYR A 266 9.69 -19.96 -18.29
CA TYR A 266 10.27 -20.88 -19.27
C TYR A 266 9.21 -21.73 -20.00
N GLU A 267 8.18 -22.17 -19.27
CA GLU A 267 7.11 -23.01 -19.84
C GLU A 267 6.15 -22.16 -20.68
N SER A 268 5.72 -21.00 -20.16
CA SER A 268 4.66 -20.19 -20.77
C SER A 268 5.12 -19.41 -22.01
N SER A 269 6.38 -18.93 -22.02
CA SER A 269 6.91 -18.08 -23.11
C SER A 269 7.00 -18.79 -24.46
N LYS A 270 6.95 -20.12 -24.49
CA LYS A 270 7.01 -20.91 -25.73
C LYS A 270 5.70 -20.87 -26.53
N GLU A 271 4.58 -20.64 -25.86
CA GLU A 271 3.23 -20.79 -26.44
C GLU A 271 2.36 -19.55 -26.25
N THR A 272 2.71 -18.66 -25.31
CA THR A 272 1.89 -17.53 -24.86
C THR A 272 2.72 -16.25 -24.81
N ASP A 273 2.14 -15.12 -25.21
CA ASP A 273 2.78 -13.81 -25.05
C ASP A 273 2.90 -13.51 -23.55
N THR A 274 4.11 -13.68 -23.01
CA THR A 274 4.39 -13.59 -21.59
C THR A 274 5.04 -12.26 -21.24
N TYR A 275 4.58 -11.65 -20.14
CA TYR A 275 5.02 -10.35 -19.66
C TYR A 275 5.39 -10.44 -18.18
N LEU A 276 6.52 -9.85 -17.83
CA LEU A 276 6.98 -9.72 -16.46
C LEU A 276 6.73 -8.28 -15.98
N VAL A 277 6.05 -8.10 -14.85
CA VAL A 277 5.76 -6.79 -14.27
C VAL A 277 6.40 -6.71 -12.88
N LEU A 278 7.47 -5.93 -12.76
CA LEU A 278 8.17 -5.72 -11.50
C LEU A 278 7.61 -4.49 -10.78
N ASN A 279 7.06 -4.70 -9.58
CA ASN A 279 6.48 -3.60 -8.80
C ASN A 279 6.45 -3.95 -7.31
N SER A 280 6.75 -2.95 -6.47
CA SER A 280 6.67 -3.06 -5.01
C SER A 280 7.66 -4.04 -4.35
N LEU A 281 8.84 -4.21 -4.94
CA LEU A 281 9.98 -4.92 -4.34
C LEU A 281 10.62 -4.08 -3.25
N THR A 282 10.77 -4.68 -2.08
CA THR A 282 11.17 -3.96 -0.86
C THR A 282 11.91 -4.82 0.13
N ASN A 283 11.77 -6.14 0.05
CA ASN A 283 12.69 -7.05 0.69
C ASN A 283 14.01 -7.05 -0.12
N PRO A 284 15.17 -6.79 0.52
CA PRO A 284 16.47 -6.79 -0.17
C PRO A 284 16.81 -8.12 -0.86
N GLU A 285 16.37 -9.25 -0.30
CA GLU A 285 16.58 -10.56 -0.90
C GLU A 285 15.70 -10.76 -2.14
N GLU A 286 14.46 -10.26 -2.13
CA GLU A 286 13.63 -10.21 -3.35
C GLU A 286 14.30 -9.40 -4.46
N LEU A 287 14.90 -8.24 -4.13
CA LEU A 287 15.64 -7.44 -5.11
C LEU A 287 16.79 -8.25 -5.74
N ARG A 288 17.53 -9.02 -4.94
CA ARG A 288 18.61 -9.89 -5.43
C ARG A 288 18.08 -10.99 -6.36
N LEU A 289 16.99 -11.66 -5.99
CA LEU A 289 16.38 -12.73 -6.77
C LEU A 289 15.74 -12.22 -8.08
N VAL A 290 15.17 -11.02 -8.05
CA VAL A 290 14.62 -10.35 -9.25
C VAL A 290 15.68 -10.12 -10.32
N LEU A 291 16.92 -9.79 -9.93
CA LEU A 291 18.00 -9.62 -10.92
C LEU A 291 18.26 -10.89 -11.72
N HIS A 292 18.18 -12.06 -11.07
CA HIS A 292 18.29 -13.33 -11.76
C HIS A 292 17.07 -13.59 -12.66
N LEU A 293 15.86 -13.34 -12.14
CA LEU A 293 14.63 -13.48 -12.92
C LEU A 293 14.62 -12.60 -14.17
N LEU A 294 15.18 -11.40 -14.09
CA LEU A 294 15.37 -10.48 -15.21
C LEU A 294 16.32 -11.04 -16.28
N GLN A 295 17.40 -11.70 -15.88
CA GLN A 295 18.32 -12.36 -16.83
C GLN A 295 17.61 -13.49 -17.57
N VAL A 296 16.79 -14.27 -16.86
CA VAL A 296 15.98 -15.33 -17.46
C VAL A 296 14.94 -14.77 -18.42
N ALA A 297 14.20 -13.75 -17.99
CA ALA A 297 13.22 -13.06 -18.85
C ALA A 297 13.87 -12.54 -20.13
N TYR A 298 15.05 -11.92 -20.04
CA TYR A 298 15.82 -11.49 -21.20
C TYR A 298 16.22 -12.65 -22.12
N ALA A 299 16.74 -13.75 -21.56
CA ALA A 299 17.12 -14.93 -22.33
C ALA A 299 15.92 -15.55 -23.08
N MET A 300 14.75 -15.51 -22.45
CA MET A 300 13.48 -16.03 -22.99
C MET A 300 12.72 -15.01 -23.86
N GLN A 301 13.28 -13.82 -24.09
CA GLN A 301 12.64 -12.73 -24.84
C GLN A 301 11.26 -12.33 -24.28
N VAL A 302 11.11 -12.43 -22.95
CA VAL A 302 9.92 -11.98 -22.22
C VAL A 302 10.01 -10.47 -22.02
N ASP A 303 8.97 -9.76 -22.48
CA ASP A 303 8.85 -8.33 -22.28
C ASP A 303 8.69 -8.01 -20.79
N THR A 304 9.53 -7.11 -20.27
CA THR A 304 9.55 -6.74 -18.85
C THR A 304 9.20 -5.28 -18.65
N PHE A 305 8.30 -5.01 -17.70
CA PHE A 305 7.88 -3.68 -17.30
C PHE A 305 8.30 -3.37 -15.88
N PHE A 306 8.85 -2.18 -15.70
CA PHE A 306 9.25 -1.66 -14.40
C PHE A 306 8.23 -0.62 -13.96
N CYS A 307 7.45 -0.95 -12.94
CA CYS A 307 6.57 -0.01 -12.30
C CYS A 307 7.25 0.44 -11.01
N LEU A 308 8.28 1.28 -11.19
CA LEU A 308 9.11 1.77 -10.10
C LEU A 308 8.24 2.56 -9.11
N SER A 309 8.12 2.05 -7.89
CA SER A 309 7.79 2.90 -6.74
C SER A 309 9.06 3.63 -6.31
N ASN A 310 8.96 4.81 -5.70
CA ASN A 310 10.11 5.56 -5.16
C ASN A 310 11.02 4.73 -4.23
N THR A 311 10.54 3.57 -3.75
CA THR A 311 11.34 2.64 -2.95
C THR A 311 12.47 1.96 -3.74
N PHE A 312 12.32 1.71 -5.05
CA PHE A 312 13.36 1.09 -5.87
C PHE A 312 14.51 2.07 -6.22
N LEU A 313 14.24 3.37 -6.18
CA LEU A 313 15.20 4.43 -6.51
C LEU A 313 16.07 4.88 -5.31
N ASN A 314 15.72 4.43 -4.10
CA ASN A 314 16.42 4.78 -2.86
C ASN A 314 17.24 3.61 -2.26
N CYS A 315 17.39 2.51 -3.01
CA CYS A 315 18.28 1.38 -2.66
C CYS A 315 19.62 1.52 -3.37
#